data_AF-K2BIW8-F1
#
_entry.id   AF-K2BIW8-F1
#
_cell.length_a   1.000
_cell.length_b   1.000
_cell.length_c   1.000
_cell.angle_alpha   90.00
_cell.angle_beta   90.00
_cell.angle_gamma   90.00
#
_symmetry.space_group_name_H-M   'P 1'
#
loop_
_entity.id
_entity.type
_entity.pdbx_description
1 polymer ?
#
loop_
_entity_poly.entity_id
_entity_poly.type
_entity_poly.pdbx_seq_one_letter_code
_entity_poly.pdbx_strand_id
1 'polypeptide(L)'
;MSTNLKKPLSILSLVAINVIAIDSLRTLPFSAMYGFSAVFYYLLAALIFFLPVSLVSAELATAWPETGGVYVWTREAFGKKIGLLTIWLQWFYNIVWYPTIMSLIAVTIAYTFNPSLEHDKWYMLSVMVIVFWGATWVNCLG
;
A
#
# COMPACT_ATOMS: atom_id res chain seq x y z
N MET A 1 35.80 1.47 -21.38
CA MET A 1 35.83 0.51 -20.26
C MET A 1 34.40 0.39 -19.72
N SER A 2 33.61 -0.56 -20.23
CA SER A 2 32.22 -0.75 -19.80
C SER A 2 32.22 -1.37 -18.41
N THR A 3 31.93 -0.58 -17.39
CA THR A 3 31.71 -1.06 -16.03
C THR A 3 30.53 -2.03 -16.05
N ASN A 4 30.81 -3.31 -15.81
CA ASN A 4 29.81 -4.35 -15.57
C ASN A 4 29.05 -3.99 -14.29
N LEU A 5 27.98 -3.20 -14.42
CA LEU A 5 27.02 -3.00 -13.35
C LEU A 5 26.33 -4.35 -13.12
N LYS A 6 26.73 -5.07 -12.07
CA LYS A 6 25.96 -6.20 -11.55
C LYS A 6 24.54 -5.68 -11.32
N LYS A 7 23.55 -6.16 -12.09
CA LYS A 7 22.15 -5.83 -11.84
C LYS A 7 21.87 -6.22 -10.39
N PRO A 8 21.62 -5.27 -9.47
CA PRO A 8 21.54 -5.57 -8.04
C PRO A 8 20.30 -6.41 -7.71
N LEU A 9 19.34 -6.51 -8.65
CA LEU A 9 18.14 -7.35 -8.55
C LEU A 9 17.93 -8.17 -9.83
N SER A 10 17.65 -9.46 -9.64
CA SER A 10 17.11 -10.33 -10.70
C SER A 10 15.66 -9.95 -11.02
N ILE A 11 15.22 -10.21 -12.25
CA ILE A 11 13.84 -9.95 -12.69
C ILE A 11 12.85 -10.65 -11.75
N LEU A 12 13.14 -11.89 -11.37
CA LEU A 12 12.29 -12.66 -10.46
C LEU A 12 12.20 -11.99 -9.08
N SER A 13 13.33 -11.51 -8.55
CA SER A 13 13.37 -10.77 -7.28
C SER A 13 12.57 -9.47 -7.35
N LEU A 14 12.66 -8.74 -8.47
CA LEU A 14 11.90 -7.51 -8.68
C LEU A 14 10.39 -7.77 -8.75
N VAL A 15 9.98 -8.82 -9.48
CA VAL A 15 8.58 -9.23 -9.55
C VAL A 15 8.07 -9.64 -8.17
N ALA A 16 8.83 -10.44 -7.42
CA ALA A 16 8.45 -10.89 -6.08
C ALA A 16 8.24 -9.72 -5.11
N ILE A 17 9.13 -8.72 -5.10
CA ILE A 17 8.98 -7.53 -4.24
C ILE A 17 7.71 -6.76 -4.59
N ASN A 18 7.41 -6.58 -5.88
CA ASN A 18 6.19 -5.88 -6.30
C ASN A 18 4.92 -6.67 -5.95
N VAL A 19 4.94 -8.00 -6.09
CA VAL A 19 3.80 -8.86 -5.70
C VAL A 19 3.52 -8.71 -4.20
N ILE A 20 4.54 -8.76 -3.35
CA ILE A 20 4.39 -8.60 -1.89
C ILE A 20 3.87 -7.19 -1.54
N ALA A 21 4.31 -6.17 -2.27
CA ALA A 21 3.87 -4.79 -2.03
C ALA A 21 2.39 -4.55 -2.40
N ILE A 22 1.88 -5.26 -3.40
CA ILE A 22 0.50 -5.11 -3.90
C ILE A 22 -0.46 -6.04 -3.16
N ASP A 23 0.00 -7.25 -2.84
CA ASP A 23 -0.86 -8.27 -2.25
C ASP A 23 -1.24 -7.92 -0.82
N SER A 24 -2.52 -8.11 -0.49
CA SER A 24 -3.06 -7.81 0.83
C SER A 24 -4.14 -8.80 1.17
N LEU A 25 -3.89 -9.63 2.18
CA LEU A 25 -4.85 -10.62 2.68
C LEU A 25 -6.20 -10.02 3.06
N ARG A 26 -6.23 -8.72 3.38
CA ARG A 26 -7.44 -7.96 3.73
C ARG A 26 -8.48 -7.87 2.60
N THR A 27 -8.06 -7.87 1.34
CA THR A 27 -9.02 -7.70 0.22
C THR A 27 -9.66 -9.03 -0.20
N LEU A 28 -9.12 -10.17 0.24
CA LEU A 28 -9.61 -11.51 -0.08
C LEU A 28 -11.02 -11.82 0.45
N PRO A 29 -11.41 -11.47 1.69
CA PRO A 29 -12.77 -11.73 2.17
C PRO A 29 -13.81 -10.89 1.41
N PHE A 30 -13.47 -9.65 1.08
CA PHE A 30 -14.33 -8.78 0.28
C PHE A 30 -14.51 -9.30 -1.13
N SER A 31 -13.44 -9.79 -1.77
CA SER A 31 -13.54 -10.36 -3.12
C SER A 31 -14.28 -11.70 -3.13
N ALA A 32 -14.18 -12.48 -2.06
CA ALA A 32 -14.93 -13.73 -1.91
C ALA A 32 -16.45 -13.52 -1.91
N MET A 33 -16.96 -12.39 -1.40
CA MET A 33 -18.40 -12.09 -1.45
C MET A 33 -18.94 -11.94 -2.88
N TYR A 34 -18.10 -11.56 -3.85
CA TYR A 34 -18.49 -11.43 -5.25
C TYR A 34 -18.38 -12.75 -6.04
N GLY A 35 -17.83 -13.81 -5.43
CA GLY A 35 -17.71 -15.13 -6.06
C GLY A 35 -16.97 -15.10 -7.41
N PHE A 36 -17.49 -15.83 -8.40
CA PHE A 36 -16.88 -15.93 -9.72
C PHE A 36 -16.85 -14.59 -10.48
N SER A 37 -17.81 -13.69 -10.22
CA SER A 37 -17.87 -12.37 -10.85
C SER A 37 -16.66 -11.48 -10.48
N ALA A 38 -16.00 -11.75 -9.34
CA ALA A 38 -14.77 -11.07 -8.95
C ALA A 38 -13.67 -11.21 -10.02
N VAL A 39 -13.58 -12.38 -10.68
CA VAL A 39 -12.56 -12.65 -11.72
C VAL A 39 -12.73 -11.70 -12.90
N PHE A 40 -13.97 -11.46 -13.34
CA PHE A 40 -14.24 -10.52 -14.42
C PHE A 40 -13.81 -9.10 -14.06
N TYR A 41 -14.17 -8.63 -12.85
CA TYR A 41 -13.79 -7.28 -12.40
C TYR A 41 -12.27 -7.14 -12.21
N TYR A 42 -11.59 -8.17 -11.71
CA TYR A 42 -10.13 -8.15 -11.59
C TYR A 42 -9.44 -8.14 -12.95
N LEU A 43 -9.91 -8.92 -13.91
CA LEU A 43 -9.37 -8.88 -15.29
C LEU A 43 -9.58 -7.51 -15.92
N LEU A 44 -10.78 -6.93 -15.75
CA LEU A 44 -11.09 -5.61 -16.26
C LEU A 44 -10.19 -4.54 -15.63
N ALA A 45 -10.04 -4.55 -14.31
CA ALA A 45 -9.16 -3.64 -13.59
C ALA A 45 -7.68 -3.85 -13.96
N ALA A 46 -7.25 -5.09 -14.16
CA ALA A 46 -5.89 -5.41 -14.58
C ALA A 46 -5.57 -4.80 -15.95
N LEU A 47 -6.48 -4.93 -16.91
CA LEU A 47 -6.27 -4.46 -18.28
C LEU A 47 -6.42 -2.94 -18.43
N ILE A 48 -7.43 -2.34 -17.80
CA ILE A 48 -7.76 -0.93 -18.01
C ILE A 48 -6.99 0.00 -17.07
N PHE A 49 -6.64 -0.48 -15.87
CA PHE A 49 -6.01 0.36 -14.85
C PHE A 49 -4.60 -0.09 -14.52
N PHE A 50 -4.41 -1.33 -14.08
CA PHE A 50 -3.11 -1.79 -13.59
C PHE A 50 -2.02 -1.78 -14.67
N LEU A 51 -2.30 -2.37 -15.83
CA LEU A 51 -1.32 -2.48 -16.91
C LEU A 51 -0.91 -1.09 -17.45
N PRO A 52 -1.83 -0.18 -17.79
CA PRO A 52 -1.46 1.17 -18.21
C PRO A 52 -0.66 1.94 -17.15
N VAL A 53 -1.08 1.89 -15.88
CA VAL A 53 -0.39 2.58 -14.79
C VAL A 53 1.02 2.00 -14.57
N SER A 54 1.20 0.69 -14.70
CA SER A 54 2.51 0.05 -14.58
C SER A 54 3.47 0.49 -15.69
N LEU A 55 2.99 0.59 -16.93
CA LEU A 55 3.79 1.04 -18.08
C LEU A 55 4.17 2.52 -17.94
N VAL A 56 3.22 3.38 -17.57
CA VAL A 56 3.49 4.80 -17.34
C VAL A 56 4.49 4.99 -16.20
N SER A 57 4.33 4.25 -15.10
CA SER A 57 5.27 4.32 -13.98
C SER A 57 6.66 3.83 -14.37
N ALA A 58 6.77 2.80 -15.21
CA ALA A 58 8.05 2.31 -15.72
C ALA A 58 8.75 3.35 -16.59
N GLU A 59 8.04 3.97 -17.55
CA GLU A 59 8.58 5.04 -18.39
C GLU A 59 9.03 6.24 -17.54
N LEU A 60 8.18 6.73 -16.63
CA LEU A 60 8.51 7.86 -15.75
C LEU A 60 9.71 7.57 -14.83
N ALA A 61 9.80 6.35 -14.29
CA ALA A 61 10.92 5.94 -13.45
C ALA A 61 12.25 5.91 -14.22
N THR A 62 12.23 5.56 -15.52
CA THR A 62 13.44 5.59 -16.36
C THR A 62 13.77 6.99 -16.89
N ALA A 63 12.76 7.82 -17.16
CA ALA A 63 12.93 9.19 -17.65
C ALA A 63 13.50 10.12 -16.57
N TRP A 64 13.08 9.96 -15.30
CA TRP A 64 13.57 10.73 -14.16
C TRP A 64 14.07 9.80 -13.04
N PRO A 65 15.36 9.39 -13.08
CA PRO A 65 15.94 8.46 -12.11
C PRO A 65 16.27 9.11 -10.75
N GLU A 66 15.68 10.27 -10.43
CA GLU A 66 15.87 10.93 -9.14
C GLU A 66 15.11 10.21 -8.02
N THR A 67 15.68 10.24 -6.81
CA THR A 67 15.03 9.71 -5.60
C THR A 67 13.87 10.63 -5.18
N GLY A 68 12.65 10.17 -5.44
CA GLY A 68 11.43 10.89 -5.01
C GLY A 68 10.14 10.42 -5.68
N GLY A 69 10.22 9.51 -6.66
CA GLY A 69 9.07 8.81 -7.24
C GLY A 69 8.02 9.77 -7.78
N VAL A 70 6.76 9.54 -7.42
CA VAL A 70 5.60 10.29 -7.94
C VAL A 70 5.72 11.80 -7.70
N TYR A 71 6.33 12.23 -6.59
CA TYR A 71 6.57 13.65 -6.31
C TYR A 71 7.46 14.31 -7.38
N VAL A 72 8.55 13.66 -7.78
CA VAL A 72 9.47 14.21 -8.78
C VAL A 72 8.79 14.24 -10.14
N TRP A 73 8.08 13.17 -10.50
CA TRP A 73 7.39 13.08 -11.79
C TRP A 73 6.34 14.18 -11.96
N THR A 74 5.53 14.45 -10.93
CA THR A 74 4.51 15.51 -10.99
C THR A 74 5.11 16.91 -10.83
N ARG A 75 6.19 17.06 -10.06
CA ARG A 75 6.93 18.31 -9.96
C ARG A 75 7.53 18.72 -11.30
N GLU A 76 8.10 17.79 -12.04
CA GLU A 76 8.74 18.09 -13.33
C GLU A 76 7.70 18.39 -14.41
N ALA A 77 6.59 17.63 -14.45
CA ALA A 77 5.54 17.82 -15.44
C ALA A 77 4.67 19.08 -15.19
N PHE A 78 4.32 19.37 -13.92
CA PHE A 78 3.32 20.38 -13.57
C PHE A 78 3.83 21.47 -12.63
N GLY A 79 5.10 21.41 -12.23
CA GLY A 79 5.73 22.38 -11.34
C GLY A 79 5.61 22.06 -9.85
N LYS A 80 6.32 22.86 -9.04
CA LYS A 80 6.50 22.62 -7.58
C LYS A 80 5.21 22.55 -6.77
N LYS A 81 4.19 23.35 -7.11
CA LYS A 81 2.92 23.40 -6.36
C LYS A 81 2.14 22.08 -6.46
N ILE A 82 2.04 21.53 -7.67
CA ILE A 82 1.34 20.27 -7.92
C ILE A 82 2.13 19.10 -7.34
N GLY A 83 3.47 19.12 -7.47
CA GLY A 83 4.33 18.14 -6.78
C GLY A 83 4.06 18.08 -5.28
N LEU A 84 4.02 19.23 -4.60
CA LEU A 84 3.72 19.28 -3.16
C LEU A 84 2.32 18.75 -2.83
N LEU A 85 1.31 19.07 -3.65
CA LEU A 85 -0.03 18.51 -3.49
C LEU A 85 -0.04 16.98 -3.65
N THR A 86 0.69 16.43 -4.61
CA THR A 86 0.77 14.98 -4.83
C THR A 86 1.31 14.25 -3.60
N ILE A 87 2.45 14.69 -3.05
CA ILE A 87 3.02 14.05 -1.86
C ILE A 87 2.15 14.26 -0.62
N TRP A 88 1.48 15.40 -0.52
CA TRP A 88 0.52 15.66 0.57
C TRP A 88 -0.69 14.73 0.50
N LEU A 89 -1.24 14.50 -0.69
CA LEU A 89 -2.32 13.54 -0.90
C LEU A 89 -1.88 12.09 -0.61
N GLN A 90 -0.66 11.73 -0.99
CA GLN A 90 -0.10 10.42 -0.65
C GLN A 90 0.03 10.24 0.87
N TRP A 91 0.50 11.26 1.58
CA TRP A 91 0.55 11.22 3.04
C TRP A 91 -0.86 11.12 3.66
N PHE A 92 -1.82 11.90 3.16
CA PHE A 92 -3.21 11.85 3.62
C PHE A 92 -3.86 10.47 3.37
N TYR A 93 -3.62 9.87 2.21
CA TYR A 93 -4.06 8.50 1.91
C TYR A 93 -3.59 7.51 2.98
N ASN A 94 -2.32 7.60 3.40
CA ASN A 94 -1.79 6.74 4.46
C ASN A 94 -2.53 6.94 5.78
N ILE A 95 -2.83 8.18 6.17
CA ILE A 95 -3.59 8.47 7.40
C ILE A 95 -4.97 7.81 7.37
N VAL A 96 -5.68 7.88 6.25
CA VAL A 96 -7.01 7.28 6.13
C VAL A 96 -6.94 5.74 6.10
N TRP A 97 -5.85 5.19 5.59
CA TRP A 97 -5.64 3.75 5.50
C TRP A 97 -5.27 3.11 6.85
N TYR A 98 -4.51 3.80 7.71
CA TYR A 98 -4.03 3.27 9.00
C TYR A 98 -5.16 2.75 9.93
N PRO A 99 -6.23 3.52 10.22
CA PRO A 99 -7.33 3.06 11.08
C PRO A 99 -7.96 1.76 10.61
N THR A 100 -8.03 1.53 9.30
CA THR A 100 -8.61 0.31 8.72
C THR A 100 -7.81 -0.93 9.12
N ILE A 101 -6.47 -0.85 9.09
CA ILE A 101 -5.61 -1.97 9.53
C ILE A 101 -5.68 -2.18 11.02
N MET A 102 -5.69 -1.10 11.79
CA MET A 102 -5.76 -1.18 13.23
C MET A 102 -7.08 -1.81 13.70
N SER A 103 -8.17 -1.50 13.01
CA SER A 103 -9.47 -2.18 13.20
C SER A 103 -9.37 -3.67 12.95
N LEU A 104 -8.74 -4.09 11.84
CA LEU A 104 -8.56 -5.50 11.54
C LEU A 104 -7.75 -6.23 12.63
N ILE A 105 -6.69 -5.61 13.15
CA ILE A 105 -5.90 -6.17 14.25
C ILE A 105 -6.77 -6.31 15.50
N ALA A 106 -7.52 -5.27 15.86
CA ALA A 106 -8.41 -5.29 17.03
C ALA A 106 -9.49 -6.38 16.93
N VAL A 107 -10.12 -6.51 15.76
CA VAL A 107 -11.11 -7.56 15.47
C VAL A 107 -10.47 -8.94 15.57
N THR A 108 -9.27 -9.13 15.00
CA THR A 108 -8.57 -10.42 15.05
C THR A 108 -8.26 -10.85 16.50
N ILE A 109 -7.85 -9.89 17.35
CA ILE A 109 -7.64 -10.13 18.78
C ILE A 109 -8.98 -10.47 19.46
N ALA A 110 -10.05 -9.73 19.18
CA ALA A 110 -11.39 -10.02 19.72
C ALA A 110 -11.85 -11.44 19.39
N TYR A 111 -11.71 -11.89 18.13
CA TYR A 111 -12.08 -13.25 17.73
C TYR A 111 -11.33 -14.36 18.50
N THR A 112 -10.13 -14.07 19.00
CA THR A 112 -9.33 -15.04 19.76
C THR A 112 -9.83 -15.22 21.19
N PHE A 113 -10.37 -14.17 21.81
CA PHE A 113 -10.82 -14.18 23.21
C PHE A 113 -12.34 -14.29 23.34
N ASN A 114 -13.07 -13.38 22.70
CA ASN A 114 -14.53 -13.36 22.68
C ASN A 114 -15.04 -12.55 21.47
N PRO A 115 -15.73 -13.17 20.50
CA PRO A 115 -16.26 -12.49 19.31
C PRO A 115 -17.19 -11.32 19.62
N SER A 116 -17.87 -11.28 20.78
CA SER A 116 -18.78 -10.18 21.12
C SER A 116 -18.07 -8.83 21.31
N LEU A 117 -16.74 -8.85 21.54
CA LEU A 117 -15.92 -7.65 21.71
C LEU A 117 -15.75 -6.84 20.42
N GLU A 118 -15.99 -7.45 19.24
CA GLU A 118 -15.97 -6.75 17.95
C GLU A 118 -16.91 -5.54 17.93
N HIS A 119 -18.08 -5.68 18.56
CA HIS A 119 -19.12 -4.64 18.55
C HIS A 119 -18.94 -3.60 19.67
N ASP A 120 -18.01 -3.82 20.60
CA ASP A 120 -17.73 -2.87 21.67
C ASP A 120 -16.76 -1.77 21.18
N LYS A 121 -17.31 -0.56 21.05
CA LYS A 121 -16.58 0.63 20.59
C LYS A 121 -15.40 0.99 21.49
N TRP A 122 -15.55 0.77 22.80
CA TRP A 122 -14.50 1.12 23.76
C TRP A 122 -13.34 0.13 23.68
N TYR A 123 -13.65 -1.16 23.56
CA TYR A 123 -12.63 -2.18 23.31
C TYR A 123 -11.85 -1.88 22.03
N MET A 124 -12.56 -1.66 20.92
CA MET A 124 -11.95 -1.37 19.63
C MET A 124 -11.02 -0.15 19.69
N LEU A 125 -11.49 0.95 20.29
CA LEU A 125 -10.70 2.17 20.42
C LEU A 125 -9.47 1.98 21.31
N SER A 126 -9.61 1.31 22.45
CA SER A 126 -8.47 1.03 23.35
C SER A 126 -7.41 0.19 22.67
N VAL A 127 -7.78 -0.89 21.98
CA VAL A 127 -6.83 -1.76 21.29
C VAL A 127 -6.13 -1.01 20.15
N MET A 128 -6.87 -0.23 19.35
CA MET A 128 -6.26 0.61 18.30
C MET A 128 -5.20 1.55 18.88
N VAL A 129 -5.53 2.30 19.94
CA VAL A 129 -4.58 3.25 20.56
C VAL A 129 -3.35 2.53 21.12
N ILE A 130 -3.52 1.38 21.79
CA ILE A 130 -2.41 0.59 22.33
C ILE A 130 -1.51 0.09 21.20
N VAL A 131 -2.08 -0.47 20.14
CA VAL A 131 -1.32 -0.97 18.98
C VAL A 131 -0.60 0.18 18.28
N PHE A 132 -1.24 1.34 18.14
CA PHE A 132 -0.62 2.53 17.54
C PHE A 132 0.65 2.95 18.28
N TRP A 133 0.51 3.19 19.57
CA TRP A 133 1.60 3.70 20.40
C TRP A 133 2.65 2.62 20.65
N GLY A 134 2.24 1.36 20.77
CA GLY A 134 3.17 0.23 20.84
C GLY A 134 4.03 0.12 19.58
N ALA A 135 3.42 0.15 18.39
CA ALA A 135 4.16 0.12 17.14
C ALA A 135 5.04 1.37 16.96
N THR A 136 4.55 2.54 17.34
CA THR A 136 5.33 3.80 17.30
C THR A 136 6.54 3.71 18.23
N TRP A 137 6.35 3.19 19.44
CA TRP A 137 7.42 2.99 20.41
C TRP A 137 8.48 2.03 19.89
N VAL A 138 8.08 0.88 19.34
CA VAL A 138 9.00 -0.09 18.73
C VAL A 138 9.77 0.53 17.57
N ASN A 139 9.09 1.32 16.71
CA ASN A 139 9.74 2.03 15.61
C ASN A 139 10.79 3.04 16.11
N CYS A 140 10.51 3.75 17.21
CA CYS A 140 11.47 4.65 17.83
C CYS A 140 12.70 3.95 18.43
N LEU A 141 12.67 2.63 18.64
CA LEU A 141 13.77 1.86 19.22
C LEU A 141 14.80 1.36 18.18
N GLY A 142 14.50 1.46 16.87
CA GLY A 142 15.40 1.08 15.77
C GLY A 142 14.97 -0.19 15.05
#